data_AF-A0A357K2Z9-F1
#
_entry.id   AF-A0A357K2Z9-F1
#
_cell.length_a   1.000
_cell.length_b   1.000
_cell.length_c   1.000
_cell.angle_alpha   90.00
_cell.angle_beta   90.00
_cell.angle_gamma   90.00
#
_symmetry.space_group_name_H-M   'P 1'
#
loop_
_entity.id
_entity.type
_entity.pdbx_description
1 polymer ?
#
loop_
_entity_poly.entity_id
_entity_poly.type
_entity_poly.pdbx_seq_one_letter_code
_entity_poly.pdbx_strand_id
1 'polypeptide(L)'
;RGFADRREEVHGVPRVVDYKSGKVEAKELKLKGAWTEQLEGGDKGKALQLVVYATMVLASLGPEAQERGVFAAIRSGRNVREGLLMLEIDGERLIKPHHVQTFIDWLARKLDAYAAEGNRVVHNSDAKYCEHCVVLDPKESFSF
;
A
#
# COMPACT_ATOMS: atom_id res chain seq x y z
N ARG A 1 9.02 -6.82 8.03
CA ARG A 1 9.21 -5.58 8.82
C ARG A 1 9.21 -4.41 7.85
N GLY A 2 8.53 -3.31 8.14
CA GLY A 2 8.49 -2.10 7.31
C GLY A 2 8.35 -0.85 8.18
N PHE A 3 8.67 0.32 7.62
CA PHE A 3 8.59 1.60 8.33
C PHE A 3 7.69 2.54 7.53
N ALA A 4 6.73 3.17 8.21
CA ALA A 4 6.03 4.33 7.67
C ALA A 4 6.88 5.58 7.95
N ASP A 5 6.87 6.56 7.05
CA ASP A 5 7.70 7.75 7.21
C ASP A 5 7.32 8.57 8.45
N ARG A 6 6.01 8.67 8.72
CA ARG A 6 5.50 9.36 9.90
C ARG A 6 4.24 8.68 10.44
N ARG A 7 4.22 8.51 11.76
CA ARG A 7 3.02 8.19 12.55
C ARG A 7 2.71 9.38 13.44
N GLU A 8 1.46 9.79 13.48
CA GLU A 8 0.96 10.88 14.31
C GLU A 8 -0.45 10.59 14.82
N GLU A 9 -1.01 11.51 15.58
CA GLU A 9 -2.38 11.43 16.10
C GLU A 9 -3.16 12.70 15.74
N VAL A 10 -4.41 12.54 15.34
CA VAL A 10 -5.32 13.63 14.99
C VAL A 10 -6.66 13.36 15.67
N HIS A 11 -7.06 14.21 16.60
CA HIS A 11 -8.29 14.06 17.38
C HIS A 11 -8.44 12.67 18.03
N GLY A 12 -7.35 12.12 18.59
CA GLY A 12 -7.37 10.80 19.24
C GLY A 12 -7.33 9.60 18.27
N VAL A 13 -7.24 9.85 16.96
CA VAL A 13 -7.16 8.82 15.93
C VAL A 13 -5.75 8.79 15.34
N PRO A 14 -5.08 7.62 15.32
CA PRO A 14 -3.78 7.49 14.69
C PRO A 14 -3.84 7.81 13.19
N ARG A 15 -2.81 8.47 12.68
CA ARG A 15 -2.61 8.73 11.26
C ARG A 15 -1.21 8.33 10.82
N VAL A 16 -1.12 7.60 9.73
CA VAL A 16 0.15 7.36 9.01
C VAL A 16 0.24 8.27 7.80
N VAL A 17 1.41 8.85 7.60
CA VAL A 17 1.72 9.71 6.45
C VAL A 17 2.98 9.19 5.77
N ASP A 18 2.88 8.97 4.47
CA ASP A 18 3.98 8.63 3.57
C ASP A 18 4.31 9.85 2.69
N TYR A 19 5.58 10.21 2.59
CA TYR A 19 6.05 11.34 1.79
C TYR A 19 6.57 10.83 0.46
N LYS A 20 5.95 11.30 -0.63
CA LYS A 20 6.40 11.01 -1.99
C LYS A 20 6.98 12.25 -2.64
N SER A 21 8.21 12.17 -3.13
CA SER A 21 8.82 13.23 -3.94
C SER A 21 8.14 13.40 -5.31
N GLY A 22 7.54 12.33 -5.84
CA GLY A 22 6.81 12.32 -7.10
C GLY A 22 5.40 12.91 -7.03
N LYS A 23 4.70 12.91 -8.18
CA LYS A 23 3.29 13.31 -8.26
C LYS A 23 2.41 12.16 -7.76
N VAL A 24 1.46 12.49 -6.90
CA VAL A 24 0.39 11.57 -6.49
C VAL A 24 -0.94 12.30 -6.66
N GLU A 25 -1.92 11.63 -7.23
CA GLU A 25 -3.28 12.12 -7.43
C GLU A 25 -4.28 11.35 -6.56
N ALA A 26 -5.34 12.02 -6.10
CA ALA A 26 -6.34 11.41 -5.20
C ALA A 26 -6.95 10.11 -5.76
N LYS A 27 -7.11 10.02 -7.09
CA LYS A 27 -7.68 8.83 -7.77
C LYS A 27 -6.82 7.57 -7.57
N GLU A 28 -5.53 7.72 -7.31
CA GLU A 28 -4.62 6.60 -7.05
C GLU A 28 -4.83 6.01 -5.65
N LEU A 29 -5.46 6.77 -4.74
CA LEU A 29 -5.71 6.38 -3.34
C LEU A 29 -7.19 6.06 -3.07
N LYS A 30 -8.04 6.14 -4.09
CA LYS A 30 -9.46 5.74 -4.00
C LYS A 30 -9.62 4.30 -4.44
N LEU A 31 -10.22 3.49 -3.59
CA LEU A 31 -10.60 2.10 -3.82
C LEU A 31 -12.12 1.94 -3.66
N LYS A 32 -12.73 1.04 -4.44
CA LYS A 32 -14.20 0.89 -4.51
C LYS A 32 -14.63 -0.57 -4.76
N GLY A 33 -15.82 -0.97 -4.31
CA GLY A 33 -16.42 -2.27 -4.60
C GLY A 33 -15.55 -3.43 -4.11
N ALA A 34 -15.30 -4.42 -4.97
CA ALA A 34 -14.33 -5.49 -4.74
C ALA A 34 -12.88 -4.94 -4.76
N TRP A 35 -12.57 -4.06 -3.83
CA TRP A 35 -11.40 -3.19 -3.91
C TRP A 35 -10.07 -3.94 -3.87
N THR A 36 -10.02 -5.14 -3.29
CA THR A 36 -8.82 -5.98 -3.31
C THR A 36 -8.47 -6.43 -4.72
N GLU A 37 -9.44 -6.60 -5.62
CA GLU A 37 -9.19 -6.89 -7.04
C GLU A 37 -8.48 -5.73 -7.75
N GLN A 38 -8.76 -4.48 -7.34
CA GLN A 38 -8.04 -3.31 -7.85
C GLN A 38 -6.56 -3.31 -7.45
N LEU A 39 -6.20 -3.96 -6.34
CA LEU A 39 -4.81 -4.10 -5.91
C LEU A 39 -4.04 -5.10 -6.78
N GLU A 40 -4.72 -6.10 -7.35
CA GLU A 40 -4.12 -7.10 -8.23
C GLU A 40 -3.70 -6.53 -9.57
N GLY A 41 -4.43 -5.53 -10.08
CA GLY A 41 -4.15 -4.88 -11.36
C GLY A 41 -2.84 -4.07 -11.40
N GLY A 42 -2.10 -3.95 -10.29
CA GLY A 42 -0.79 -3.29 -10.23
C GLY A 42 -0.81 -1.75 -10.27
N ASP A 43 -1.87 -1.13 -10.76
CA ASP A 43 -1.99 0.33 -10.89
C ASP A 43 -2.33 1.05 -9.57
N LYS A 44 -2.60 0.29 -8.49
CA LYS A 44 -2.95 0.82 -7.16
C LYS A 44 -1.85 0.62 -6.12
N GLY A 45 -0.58 0.53 -6.54
CA GLY A 45 0.55 0.29 -5.63
C GLY A 45 0.66 1.29 -4.47
N LYS A 46 0.31 2.57 -4.68
CA LYS A 46 0.30 3.59 -3.61
C LYS A 46 -0.79 3.35 -2.57
N ALA A 47 -1.99 2.94 -3.00
CA ALA A 47 -3.07 2.57 -2.11
C ALA A 47 -2.73 1.29 -1.33
N LEU A 48 -2.17 0.28 -1.99
CA LEU A 48 -1.68 -0.95 -1.35
C LEU A 48 -0.70 -0.64 -0.21
N GLN A 49 0.28 0.24 -0.46
CA GLN A 49 1.23 0.65 0.57
C GLN A 49 0.53 1.25 1.80
N LEU A 50 -0.45 2.13 1.59
CA LEU A 50 -1.22 2.74 2.68
C LEU A 50 -2.09 1.74 3.44
N VAL A 51 -2.71 0.77 2.75
CA VAL A 51 -3.48 -0.32 3.39
C VAL A 51 -2.58 -1.17 4.29
N VAL A 52 -1.36 -1.48 3.84
CA VAL A 52 -0.37 -2.21 4.65
C VAL A 52 -0.01 -1.42 5.92
N TYR A 53 0.30 -0.13 5.79
CA TYR A 53 0.64 0.70 6.94
C TYR A 53 -0.52 0.86 7.92
N ALA A 54 -1.74 1.08 7.40
CA ALA A 54 -2.95 1.12 8.22
C ALA A 54 -3.13 -0.19 9.00
N THR A 55 -3.00 -1.33 8.33
CA THR A 55 -3.08 -2.67 8.94
C THR A 55 -2.07 -2.84 10.07
N MET A 56 -0.80 -2.49 9.82
CA MET A 56 0.27 -2.60 10.83
C MET A 56 0.01 -1.70 12.04
N VAL A 57 -0.46 -0.47 11.82
CA VAL A 57 -0.78 0.44 12.92
C VAL A 57 -1.96 -0.07 13.71
N LEU A 58 -3.05 -0.48 13.06
CA LEU A 58 -4.24 -1.01 13.73
C LEU A 58 -3.87 -2.22 14.62
N ALA A 59 -3.08 -3.16 14.08
CA ALA A 59 -2.61 -4.33 14.82
C ALA A 59 -1.73 -4.00 16.03
N SER A 60 -1.13 -2.80 16.08
CA SER A 60 -0.34 -2.31 17.23
C SER A 60 -1.18 -1.65 18.32
N LEU A 61 -2.47 -1.42 18.10
CA LEU A 61 -3.37 -0.77 19.05
C LEU A 61 -4.08 -1.80 19.94
N GLY A 62 -4.47 -1.39 21.15
CA GLY A 62 -5.38 -2.15 21.99
C GLY A 62 -6.81 -2.21 21.41
N PRO A 63 -7.66 -3.17 21.82
CA PRO A 63 -8.95 -3.45 21.18
C PRO A 63 -9.87 -2.23 21.01
N GLU A 64 -10.05 -1.42 22.05
CA GLU A 64 -10.90 -0.22 21.99
C GLU A 64 -10.38 0.82 20.98
N ALA A 65 -9.07 0.97 20.87
CA ALA A 65 -8.46 1.92 19.95
C ALA A 65 -8.48 1.41 18.49
N GLN A 66 -8.57 0.09 18.27
CA GLN A 66 -8.75 -0.48 16.92
C GLN A 66 -10.10 -0.09 16.33
N GLU A 67 -11.16 -0.07 17.14
CA GLU A 67 -12.51 0.32 16.69
C GLU A 67 -12.58 1.79 16.23
N ARG A 68 -11.72 2.65 16.80
CA ARG A 68 -11.58 4.05 16.34
C ARG A 68 -10.92 4.18 14.98
N GLY A 69 -10.28 3.12 14.48
CA GLY A 69 -9.65 3.09 13.18
C GLY A 69 -8.34 3.89 13.08
N VAL A 70 -7.86 4.00 11.86
CA VAL A 70 -6.61 4.69 11.51
C VAL A 70 -6.78 5.44 10.19
N PHE A 71 -6.20 6.63 10.12
CA PHE A 71 -6.05 7.35 8.85
C PHE A 71 -4.75 6.96 8.17
N ALA A 72 -4.78 6.83 6.85
CA ALA A 72 -3.57 6.64 6.05
C ALA A 72 -3.56 7.63 4.89
N ALA A 73 -2.41 8.26 4.67
CA ALA A 73 -2.32 9.35 3.70
C ALA A 73 -0.95 9.48 3.05
N ILE A 74 -0.92 10.14 1.91
CA ILE A 74 0.30 10.56 1.22
C ILE A 74 0.38 12.09 1.17
N ARG A 75 1.58 12.60 1.41
CA ARG A 75 1.97 13.98 1.07
C ARG A 75 2.81 13.95 -0.21
N SER A 76 2.32 14.56 -1.29
CA SER A 76 3.02 14.62 -2.58
C SER A 76 3.85 15.89 -2.73
N GLY A 77 5.13 15.73 -3.04
CA GLY A 77 6.07 16.82 -3.30
C GLY A 77 5.83 17.54 -4.63
N ARG A 78 5.34 16.84 -5.67
CA ARG A 78 4.94 17.46 -6.96
C ARG A 78 3.45 17.82 -7.05
N ASN A 79 2.70 17.63 -5.97
CA ASN A 79 1.28 17.99 -5.88
C ASN A 79 0.92 18.61 -4.52
N VAL A 80 1.74 19.54 -4.03
CA VAL A 80 1.64 20.10 -2.67
C VAL A 80 0.31 20.83 -2.43
N ARG A 81 -0.27 21.45 -3.47
CA ARG A 81 -1.50 22.24 -3.39
C ARG A 81 -2.73 21.42 -2.97
N GLU A 82 -2.76 20.14 -3.32
CA GLU A 82 -3.85 19.22 -2.95
C GLU A 82 -3.83 18.82 -1.47
N GLY A 83 -2.85 19.28 -0.70
CA GLY A 83 -2.83 19.04 0.72
C GLY A 83 -2.40 17.61 1.07
N LEU A 84 -3.14 16.98 1.98
CA LEU A 84 -2.89 15.61 2.41
C LEU A 84 -3.86 14.69 1.68
N LEU A 85 -3.33 13.77 0.87
CA LEU A 85 -4.13 12.86 0.06
C LEU A 85 -4.44 11.61 0.86
N MET A 86 -5.71 11.42 1.21
CA MET A 86 -6.15 10.31 2.08
C MET A 86 -6.43 9.06 1.26
N LEU A 87 -6.09 7.89 1.83
CA LEU A 87 -6.67 6.61 1.41
C LEU A 87 -8.18 6.66 1.65
N GLU A 88 -8.94 6.16 0.68
CA GLU A 88 -10.40 6.11 0.75
C GLU A 88 -10.85 4.75 0.18
N ILE A 89 -11.60 3.97 0.96
CA ILE A 89 -12.19 2.69 0.56
C ILE A 89 -13.69 2.87 0.62
N ASP A 90 -14.39 2.75 -0.51
CA ASP A 90 -15.85 2.91 -0.61
C ASP A 90 -16.39 4.22 -0.03
N GLY A 91 -15.60 5.29 -0.13
CA GLY A 91 -15.93 6.61 0.42
C GLY A 91 -15.52 6.81 1.87
N GLU A 92 -15.09 5.76 2.58
CA GLU A 92 -14.57 5.85 3.94
C GLU A 92 -13.07 6.15 3.95
N ARG A 93 -12.68 7.25 4.62
CA ARG A 93 -11.26 7.61 4.82
C ARG A 93 -10.63 6.98 6.06
N LEU A 94 -11.48 6.48 6.96
CA LEU A 94 -11.07 5.88 8.22
C LEU A 94 -10.98 4.37 8.01
N ILE A 95 -9.77 3.82 8.08
CA ILE A 95 -9.54 2.39 7.93
C ILE A 95 -9.87 1.72 9.26
N LYS A 96 -10.70 0.67 9.20
CA LYS A 96 -11.35 0.02 10.34
C LYS A 96 -11.02 -1.47 10.35
N PRO A 97 -11.29 -2.20 11.45
CA PRO A 97 -11.01 -3.63 11.54
C PRO A 97 -11.53 -4.46 10.36
N HIS A 98 -12.73 -4.20 9.85
CA HIS A 98 -13.30 -4.95 8.72
C HIS A 98 -12.52 -4.75 7.40
N HIS A 99 -11.99 -3.55 7.15
CA HIS A 99 -11.12 -3.26 6.00
C HIS A 99 -9.82 -4.07 6.11
N VAL A 100 -9.26 -4.13 7.32
CA VAL A 100 -8.03 -4.90 7.60
C VAL A 100 -8.27 -6.39 7.46
N GLN A 101 -9.40 -6.92 7.95
CA GLN A 101 -9.75 -8.33 7.78
C GLN A 101 -9.84 -8.69 6.30
N THR A 102 -10.56 -7.89 5.51
CA THR A 102 -10.67 -8.07 4.05
C THR A 102 -9.29 -8.07 3.38
N PHE A 103 -8.39 -7.16 3.79
CA PHE A 103 -7.01 -7.12 3.30
C PHE A 103 -6.23 -8.40 3.63
N ILE A 104 -6.28 -8.85 4.88
CA ILE A 104 -5.53 -10.00 5.38
C ILE A 104 -6.02 -11.28 4.69
N ASP A 105 -7.32 -11.46 4.55
CA ASP A 105 -7.90 -12.62 3.86
C ASP A 105 -7.50 -12.66 2.38
N TRP A 106 -7.46 -11.50 1.72
CA TRP A 106 -6.93 -11.41 0.36
C TRP A 106 -5.44 -11.72 0.30
N LEU A 107 -4.62 -11.14 1.18
CA LEU A 107 -3.18 -11.33 1.21
C LEU A 107 -2.82 -12.79 1.49
N ALA A 108 -3.49 -13.43 2.45
CA ALA A 108 -3.32 -14.84 2.76
C ALA A 108 -3.57 -15.72 1.53
N ARG A 109 -4.70 -15.53 0.84
CA ARG A 109 -5.00 -16.26 -0.41
C ARG A 109 -3.92 -16.05 -1.48
N LYS A 110 -3.38 -14.83 -1.61
CA LYS A 110 -2.29 -14.56 -2.56
C LYS A 110 -0.99 -15.26 -2.18
N LEU A 111 -0.64 -15.29 -0.89
CA LEU A 111 0.54 -15.99 -0.41
C LEU A 111 0.40 -17.51 -0.55
N ASP A 112 -0.78 -18.06 -0.27
CA ASP A 112 -1.07 -19.48 -0.45
C ASP A 112 -0.96 -19.88 -1.92
N ALA A 113 -1.58 -19.11 -2.83
CA ALA A 113 -1.45 -19.34 -4.26
C ALA A 113 0.00 -19.23 -4.74
N TYR A 114 0.76 -18.30 -4.17
CA TYR A 114 2.18 -18.12 -4.48
C TYR A 114 3.04 -19.29 -3.98
N ALA A 115 2.72 -19.84 -2.81
CA ALA A 115 3.44 -20.96 -2.19
C ALA A 115 2.96 -22.35 -2.66
N ALA A 116 1.87 -22.41 -3.42
CA ALA A 116 1.27 -23.66 -3.88
C ALA A 116 2.25 -24.51 -4.70
N GLU A 117 2.18 -25.82 -4.49
CA GLU A 117 2.99 -26.77 -5.25
C GLU A 117 2.72 -26.62 -6.76
N GLY A 118 3.80 -26.54 -7.54
CA GLY A 118 3.72 -26.34 -8.99
C GLY A 118 3.60 -24.88 -9.43
N ASN A 119 3.38 -23.92 -8.52
CA ASN A 119 3.51 -22.51 -8.86
C ASN A 119 4.97 -22.19 -9.22
N ARG A 120 5.18 -21.48 -10.32
CA ARG A 120 6.50 -21.03 -10.78
C ARG A 120 6.47 -19.54 -11.02
N VAL A 121 7.41 -18.82 -10.41
CA VAL A 121 7.64 -17.42 -10.73
C VAL A 121 8.32 -17.37 -12.10
N VAL A 122 7.57 -16.90 -13.10
CA VAL A 122 8.06 -16.70 -14.45
C VAL A 122 8.13 -15.22 -14.75
N HIS A 123 9.15 -14.81 -15.50
CA HIS A 123 9.27 -13.44 -15.97
C HIS A 123 8.10 -13.12 -16.91
N ASN A 124 7.31 -12.11 -16.56
CA ASN A 124 6.32 -11.52 -17.45
C ASN A 124 6.94 -10.34 -18.22
N SER A 125 7.44 -10.60 -19.43
CA SER A 125 8.06 -9.58 -20.29
C SER A 125 7.09 -8.50 -20.75
N ASP A 126 5.79 -8.80 -20.75
CA ASP A 126 4.73 -7.87 -21.14
C ASP A 126 4.28 -6.99 -19.96
N ALA A 127 4.88 -7.15 -18.78
CA ALA A 127 4.58 -6.31 -17.63
C ALA A 127 4.87 -4.84 -17.96
N LYS A 128 3.94 -3.96 -17.60
CA LYS A 128 3.97 -2.51 -17.87
C LYS A 128 5.28 -1.81 -17.51
N TYR A 129 6.00 -2.31 -16.51
CA TYR A 129 7.26 -1.74 -16.03
C TYR A 129 8.46 -2.69 -16.20
N CYS A 130 8.35 -3.70 -17.08
CA CYS A 130 9.39 -4.69 -17.32
C CYS A 130 10.74 -4.04 -17.68
N GLU A 131 10.72 -2.98 -18.48
CA GLU A 131 11.93 -2.22 -18.87
C GLU A 131 12.65 -1.55 -17.68
N HIS A 132 12.00 -1.44 -16.53
CA HIS A 132 12.58 -0.89 -15.30
C HIS A 132 13.06 -1.99 -14.33
N CYS A 133 12.79 -3.27 -14.62
CA CYS A 133 13.20 -4.40 -13.79
C CYS A 133 14.67 -4.82 -14.01
N VAL A 134 15.34 -4.32 -15.05
CA VAL A 134 16.67 -4.77 -15.53
C VAL A 134 17.89 -4.27 -14.72
N VAL A 135 17.70 -3.84 -13.46
CA VAL A 135 18.83 -3.52 -12.56
C VAL A 135 19.34 -4.77 -11.83
N LEU A 136 19.51 -5.90 -12.54
CA LEU A 136 20.03 -7.14 -11.94
C LEU A 136 21.24 -7.75 -12.67
N ASP A 137 21.66 -7.21 -13.82
CA ASP A 137 23.01 -7.45 -14.35
C ASP A 137 23.85 -6.17 -14.16
N PRO A 138 24.53 -5.97 -13.01
CA PRO A 138 25.61 -5.00 -12.98
C PRO A 138 26.58 -5.38 -14.09
N LYS A 139 26.88 -4.45 -15.01
CA LYS A 139 28.00 -4.65 -15.94
C LYS A 139 29.23 -4.95 -15.08
N GLU A 140 29.89 -6.07 -15.33
CA GLU A 140 31.17 -6.39 -14.70
C GLU A 140 32.14 -5.23 -14.96
N SER A 141 32.33 -4.37 -13.97
CA SER A 141 33.43 -3.40 -13.97
C SER A 141 34.62 -4.05 -13.28
N PHE A 142 35.19 -5.09 -13.90
CA PHE A 142 36.54 -5.50 -13.56
C PHE A 142 37.52 -4.50 -14.17
N SER A 143 38.08 -3.65 -13.32
CA SER A 143 39.38 -3.04 -13.55
C SER A 143 40.23 -3.39 -12.34
N PHE A 144 41.11 -4.37 -12.51
CA PHE A 144 42.31 -4.49 -11.68
C PHE A 144 43.37 -3.52 -12.20
#